data_AF-A0A821H217-F1
#
_entry.id   AF-A0A821H217-F1
#
_cell.length_a   1.000
_cell.length_b   1.000
_cell.length_c   1.000
_cell.angle_alpha   90.00
_cell.angle_beta   90.00
_cell.angle_gamma   90.00
#
_symmetry.space_group_name_H-M   'P 1'
#
loop_
_entity.id
_entity.type
_entity.pdbx_description
1 polymer ?
#
loop_
_entity_poly.entity_id
_entity_poly.type
_entity_poly.pdbx_seq_one_letter_code
_entity_poly.pdbx_strand_id
1 'polypeptide(L)' 'MATSTYTTPKNSLKCVEWMWQANPNPFSSSEPDIWNHYSDVENLIIERAYSNGEARAVLDDYYIDFKANRQISNTDY' A
#
# COMPACT_ATOMS: atom_id res chain seq x y z
N MET A 1 32.01 -36.86 11.25
CA MET A 1 31.56 -36.05 10.10
C MET A 1 30.35 -35.27 10.56
N ALA A 2 30.42 -33.93 10.64
CA ALA A 2 29.32 -33.09 11.10
C ALA A 2 28.73 -32.36 9.89
N THR A 3 27.50 -32.68 9.51
CA THR A 3 26.76 -31.98 8.45
C THR A 3 26.12 -30.73 9.04
N SER A 4 26.69 -29.55 8.72
CA SER A 4 26.02 -28.28 8.98
C SER A 4 24.81 -28.13 8.07
N THR A 5 23.62 -28.14 8.67
CA THR A 5 22.40 -27.68 8.01
C THR A 5 22.43 -26.16 7.98
N TYR A 6 22.76 -25.57 6.83
CA TYR A 6 22.50 -24.16 6.58
C TYR A 6 20.99 -23.97 6.48
N THR A 7 20.34 -23.68 7.60
CA THR A 7 18.99 -23.12 7.60
C THR A 7 19.10 -21.69 7.09
N THR A 8 18.87 -21.50 5.80
CA THR A 8 18.59 -20.18 5.23
C THR A 8 17.45 -19.57 6.06
N PRO A 9 17.65 -18.42 6.73
CA PRO A 9 16.53 -17.74 7.35
C PRO A 9 15.62 -17.35 6.20
N LYS A 10 14.46 -17.99 6.15
CA LYS A 10 13.35 -17.59 5.27
C LYS A 10 12.96 -16.22 5.78
N ASN A 11 13.57 -15.17 5.26
CA ASN A 11 13.17 -13.80 5.54
C ASN A 11 11.81 -13.63 4.85
N SER A 12 10.76 -14.15 5.49
CA SER A 12 9.38 -13.85 5.12
C SER A 12 9.12 -12.43 5.61
N LEU A 13 9.78 -11.46 4.99
CA LEU A 13 9.29 -10.10 5.00
C LEU A 13 7.86 -10.23 4.50
N LYS A 14 6.89 -9.97 5.37
CA LYS A 14 5.51 -9.81 4.92
C LYS A 14 5.57 -8.71 3.86
N CYS A 15 5.38 -9.07 2.59
CA CYS A 15 5.13 -8.10 1.54
C CYS A 15 3.75 -7.55 1.85
N VAL A 16 3.68 -6.48 2.63
CA VAL A 16 2.44 -5.71 2.72
C VAL A 16 2.26 -5.06 1.37
N GLU A 17 1.11 -5.31 0.78
CA GLU A 17 0.75 -4.81 -0.54
C GLU A 17 -0.43 -3.85 -0.36
N TRP A 18 -0.15 -2.59 -0.60
CA TRP A 18 -1.13 -1.53 -0.65
C TRP A 18 -1.69 -1.44 -2.07
N MET A 19 -3.00 -1.27 -2.16
CA MET A 19 -3.73 -1.19 -3.42
C MET A 19 -4.74 -0.05 -3.36
N TRP A 20 -5.17 0.43 -4.52
CA TRP A 20 -6.20 1.44 -4.66
C TRP A 20 -7.28 1.02 -5.66
N GLN A 21 -8.51 1.48 -5.41
CA GLN A 21 -9.66 1.17 -6.25
C GLN A 21 -9.65 2.06 -7.50
N ALA A 22 -9.56 1.43 -8.67
CA ALA A 22 -9.39 2.06 -9.97
C ALA A 22 -10.70 2.14 -10.79
N ASN A 23 -11.85 1.88 -10.17
CA ASN A 23 -13.15 2.02 -10.80
C ASN A 23 -13.37 3.48 -11.27
N PRO A 24 -13.90 3.70 -12.49
CA PRO A 24 -14.35 5.03 -12.92
C PRO A 24 -15.44 5.61 -12.02
N ASN A 25 -16.32 4.74 -11.50
CA ASN A 25 -17.28 5.08 -10.45
C ASN A 25 -17.00 4.24 -9.18
N PRO A 26 -16.15 4.73 -8.25
CA PRO A 26 -15.75 3.97 -7.06
C PRO A 26 -16.86 3.79 -6.03
N PHE A 27 -18.03 4.41 -6.22
CA PHE A 27 -19.18 4.29 -5.32
C PHE A 27 -20.29 3.39 -5.90
N SER A 28 -20.10 2.85 -7.10
CA SER A 28 -21.07 1.93 -7.71
C SER A 28 -21.03 0.58 -7.01
N SER A 29 -22.16 0.13 -6.47
CA SER A 29 -22.30 -1.25 -5.94
C SER A 29 -22.61 -2.29 -7.02
N SER A 30 -22.70 -1.86 -8.29
CA SER A 30 -23.10 -2.70 -9.42
C SER A 30 -21.93 -3.13 -10.30
N GLU A 31 -20.77 -2.50 -10.14
CA GLU A 31 -19.56 -2.81 -10.88
C GLU A 31 -18.61 -3.65 -10.01
N PRO A 32 -17.83 -4.57 -10.60
CA PRO A 32 -16.80 -5.28 -9.85
C PRO A 32 -15.70 -4.30 -9.43
N ASP A 33 -15.18 -4.47 -8.22
CA ASP A 33 -14.05 -3.66 -7.76
C ASP A 33 -12.81 -3.98 -8.58
N ILE A 34 -12.24 -2.94 -9.19
CA ILE A 34 -10.97 -3.00 -9.91
C ILE A 34 -9.92 -2.42 -8.97
N TRP A 35 -8.91 -3.22 -8.65
CA TRP A 35 -7.81 -2.81 -7.80
C TRP A 35 -6.53 -2.69 -8.61
N ASN A 36 -5.79 -1.62 -8.38
CA ASN A 36 -4.44 -1.42 -8.91
C ASN A 36 -3.43 -1.36 -7.75
N HIS A 37 -2.20 -1.71 -8.08
CA HIS A 37 -1.09 -1.71 -7.15
C HIS A 37 -0.44 -0.32 -7.14
N TYR A 38 0.00 0.12 -5.96
CA TYR A 38 0.99 1.19 -5.91
C TYR A 38 2.34 0.67 -6.41
N SER A 39 3.21 1.56 -6.89
CA SER A 39 4.59 1.17 -7.20
C SER A 39 5.35 0.73 -5.94
N ASP A 40 6.44 0.00 -6.10
CA ASP A 40 7.25 -0.49 -4.97
C ASP A 40 7.69 0.64 -4.01
N VAL A 41 8.02 1.80 -4.58
CA VAL A 41 8.47 2.99 -3.81
C VAL A 41 7.30 3.57 -3.02
N GLU A 42 6.16 3.79 -3.66
CA GLU A 42 4.96 4.32 -3.01
C GLU A 42 4.46 3.36 -1.93
N ASN A 43 4.43 2.06 -2.23
CA ASN A 43 4.06 1.02 -1.28
C ASN A 43 4.94 1.05 -0.01
N LEU A 44 6.26 1.25 -0.17
CA LEU A 44 7.19 1.39 0.96
C LEU A 44 6.92 2.66 1.79
N ILE A 45 6.61 3.78 1.12
CA ILE A 45 6.27 5.05 1.79
C ILE A 45 4.99 4.91 2.61
N ILE A 46 3.95 4.34 1.99
CA ILE A 46 2.64 4.11 2.61
C ILE A 46 2.80 3.18 3.82
N GLU A 47 3.48 2.04 3.65
CA GLU A 47 3.68 1.07 4.71
C GLU A 47 4.46 1.65 5.89
N ARG A 48 5.48 2.47 5.62
CA ARG A 48 6.26 3.14 6.66
C ARG A 48 5.42 4.13 7.45
N ALA A 49 4.65 4.98 6.78
CA ALA A 49 3.80 5.97 7.43
C ALA A 49 2.71 5.29 8.27
N TYR A 50 2.09 4.24 7.75
CA TYR A 50 1.10 3.44 8.47
C TYR A 50 1.70 2.75 9.70
N SER A 51 2.85 2.09 9.54
CA SER A 51 3.57 1.43 10.64
C SER A 51 4.02 2.39 11.75
N ASN A 52 4.26 3.65 11.42
CA ASN A 52 4.59 4.71 12.39
C ASN A 52 3.37 5.31 13.08
N GLY A 53 2.15 4.93 12.71
CA GLY A 53 0.92 5.51 13.25
C GLY A 53 0.64 6.94 12.76
N GLU A 54 1.17 7.31 11.60
CA GLU A 54 0.88 8.61 10.99
C GLU A 54 -0.58 8.66 10.52
N ALA A 55 -1.16 9.86 10.42
CA ALA A 55 -2.54 10.02 9.97
C ALA A 55 -2.69 9.88 8.44
N ARG A 56 -1.61 10.15 7.70
CA ARG A 56 -1.58 10.10 6.23
C ARG A 56 -0.19 9.79 5.70
N ALA A 57 -0.13 9.17 4.53
CA ALA A 57 1.09 9.10 3.71
C ALA A 57 1.03 10.17 2.61
N VAL A 58 2.02 11.06 2.56
CA VAL A 58 2.11 12.09 1.52
C VAL A 58 2.97 11.56 0.38
N LEU A 59 2.43 11.61 -0.84
CA LEU A 59 3.08 11.25 -2.09
C LEU A 59 3.11 12.50 -2.99
N ASP A 60 3.73 12.41 -4.16
CA ASP A 60 3.99 13.59 -5.00
C ASP A 60 2.68 14.29 -5.43
N ASP A 61 1.77 13.55 -6.06
CA ASP A 61 0.53 14.11 -6.62
C ASP A 61 -0.71 13.95 -5.72
N TYR A 62 -0.60 13.16 -4.65
CA TYR A 62 -1.74 12.84 -3.77
C TYR A 62 -1.26 12.47 -2.36
N TYR A 63 -2.21 12.26 -1.46
CA TYR A 63 -1.93 11.63 -0.17
C TYR A 63 -2.97 10.55 0.16
N ILE A 64 -2.57 9.60 0.99
CA ILE A 64 -3.45 8.55 1.52
C ILE A 64 -3.88 8.96 2.92
N ASP A 65 -5.18 9.20 3.12
CA ASP A 65 -5.76 9.35 4.46
C ASP A 65 -6.08 7.97 5.04
N PHE A 66 -5.33 7.56 6.06
CA PHE A 66 -5.48 6.25 6.69
C PHE A 66 -6.74 6.13 7.55
N LYS A 67 -7.29 7.24 8.03
CA LYS A 67 -8.53 7.24 8.81
C LYS A 67 -9.73 7.03 7.90
N ALA A 68 -9.72 7.66 6.72
CA ALA A 68 -10.78 7.53 5.72
C ALA A 68 -10.59 6.33 4.78
N ASN A 69 -9.38 5.74 4.73
CA ASN A 69 -8.95 4.77 3.72
C ASN A 69 -9.16 5.30 2.29
N ARG A 70 -8.71 6.53 2.04
CA ARG A 70 -8.92 7.22 0.75
C ARG A 70 -7.63 7.84 0.24
N GLN A 71 -7.44 7.72 -1.07
CA GLN A 71 -6.51 8.54 -1.82
C GLN A 71 -7.16 9.88 -2.15
N ILE A 72 -6.44 10.98 -1.92
CA ILE A 72 -6.92 12.35 -2.18
C ILE A 72 -5.86 13.07 -3.00
N SER A 73 -6.25 13.54 -4.20
CA SER A 73 -5.36 14.32 -5.06
C SER A 73 -4.94 15.63 -4.38
N ASN A 74 -3.67 16.02 -4.55
CA ASN A 74 -3.16 17.32 -4.10
C ASN A 74 -3.63 18.48 -4.99
N THR A 75 -4.23 18.18 -6.15
CA THR A 75 -4.78 19.21 -7.04
C THR A 75 -6.19 19.60 -6.61
N ASP A 76 -6.31 20.71 -5.89
CA ASP A 76 -7.51 21.54 -5.89
C ASP A 76 -7.53 22.33 -7.22
N TYR A 77 -8.48 22.01 -8.12
CA TYR A 77 -8.83 22.87 -9.26
C TYR A 77 -10.12 23.63 -8.97
#